data_AF-A0A2X4V2G9-F1
#
_entry.id   AF-A0A2X4V2G9-F1
#
_cell.length_a   1.000
_cell.length_b   1.000
_cell.length_c   1.000
_cell.angle_alpha   90.00
_cell.angle_beta   90.00
_cell.angle_gamma   90.00
#
_symmetry.space_group_name_H-M   'P 1'
#
loop_
_entity.id
_entity.type
_entity.pdbx_description
1 polymer ?
#
loop_
_entity_poly.entity_id
_entity_poly.type
_entity_poly.pdbx_seq_one_letter_code
_entity_poly.pdbx_strand_id
1 'polypeptide(L)'
;MPVAIGRYDSARYSLMELKPENGRKHQLRRHMVHLRHPIIGDSKHGDLRQNRGMAQHFGCPRLMLHASHLQLNHPVTGEPLLISARWDEPWQGVMSQFGWAGGFPELAGVEFSAANGQDNG
;
A
#
# COMPACT_ATOMS: atom_id res chain seq x y z
N MET A 1 11.55 3.54 13.36
CA MET A 1 12.69 3.24 12.48
C MET A 1 13.79 4.26 12.73
N PRO A 2 15.04 3.82 12.98
CA PRO A 2 16.20 4.70 13.20
C PRO A 2 16.68 5.29 11.86
N VAL A 3 15.77 5.95 11.14
CA VAL A 3 16.00 6.56 9.85
C VAL A 3 15.70 8.04 9.98
N ALA A 4 16.70 8.86 9.69
CA ALA A 4 16.59 10.31 9.80
C ALA A 4 15.77 10.88 8.64
N ILE A 5 14.66 11.55 8.94
CA ILE A 5 13.81 12.21 7.96
C ILE A 5 13.68 13.70 8.29
N GLY A 6 14.26 14.54 7.43
CA GLY A 6 14.25 15.98 7.63
C GLY A 6 15.05 16.38 8.87
N ARG A 7 14.36 16.91 9.90
CA ARG A 7 14.98 17.35 11.16
C ARG A 7 14.91 16.31 12.29
N TYR A 8 14.34 15.14 12.01
CA TYR A 8 14.09 14.10 13.01
C TYR A 8 15.01 12.91 12.74
N ASP A 9 15.68 12.42 13.79
CA ASP A 9 16.63 11.29 13.69
C ASP A 9 15.93 9.92 13.56
N SER A 10 14.62 9.89 13.76
CA SER A 10 13.80 8.69 13.59
C SER A 10 12.45 8.99 12.97
N ALA A 11 11.93 8.01 12.24
CA ALA A 11 10.60 8.04 11.63
C ALA A 11 9.75 6.87 12.12
N ARG A 12 8.44 7.10 12.24
CA ARG A 12 7.46 6.09 12.65
C ARG A 12 6.47 5.89 11.52
N TYR A 13 6.18 4.63 11.23
CA TYR A 13 5.24 4.23 10.20
C TYR A 13 4.34 3.14 10.79
N SER A 14 3.16 3.01 10.20
CA SER A 14 2.16 2.03 10.61
C SER A 14 1.58 1.37 9.37
N LEU A 15 1.40 0.05 9.44
CA LEU A 15 0.59 -0.71 8.50
C LEU A 15 -0.87 -0.67 8.97
N MET A 16 -1.79 -0.35 8.07
CA MET A 16 -3.22 -0.21 8.39
C MET A 16 -4.08 -0.92 7.35
N GLU A 17 -5.08 -1.67 7.82
CA GLU A 17 -6.17 -2.16 6.98
C GLU A 17 -7.27 -1.09 6.91
N LEU A 18 -7.77 -0.81 5.69
CA LEU A 18 -8.80 0.20 5.46
C LEU A 18 -9.98 -0.44 4.71
N LYS A 19 -11.20 -0.26 5.23
CA LYS A 19 -12.44 -0.77 4.62
C LYS A 19 -13.34 0.40 4.20
N PRO A 20 -13.21 0.91 2.97
CA PRO A 20 -14.02 2.03 2.52
C PRO A 20 -15.49 1.62 2.33
N GLU A 21 -16.41 2.29 3.01
CA GLU A 21 -17.86 2.05 2.86
C GLU A 21 -18.45 2.62 1.57
N ASN A 22 -17.77 3.60 0.97
CA ASN A 22 -18.14 4.19 -0.31
C ASN A 22 -16.90 4.40 -1.19
N GLY A 23 -17.11 4.71 -2.47
CA GLY A 23 -16.06 4.75 -3.50
C GLY A 23 -15.66 6.16 -3.95
N ARG A 24 -15.70 7.18 -3.08
CA ARG A 24 -15.40 8.56 -3.51
C ARG A 24 -13.95 8.68 -3.97
N LYS A 25 -13.72 9.51 -5.01
CA LYS A 25 -12.37 9.74 -5.55
C LYS A 25 -11.40 10.19 -4.45
N HIS A 26 -10.28 9.48 -4.35
CA HIS A 26 -9.20 9.70 -3.37
C HIS A 26 -9.68 9.71 -1.90
N GLN A 27 -10.77 9.00 -1.56
CA GLN A 27 -11.37 9.06 -0.24
C GLN A 27 -10.39 8.68 0.88
N LEU A 28 -9.81 7.48 0.82
CA LEU A 28 -8.86 7.00 1.82
C LEU A 28 -7.68 7.97 1.96
N ARG A 29 -7.09 8.39 0.83
CA ARG A 29 -5.98 9.37 0.80
C ARG A 29 -6.32 10.67 1.53
N ARG A 30 -7.50 11.25 1.27
CA ARG A 30 -7.94 12.49 1.94
C ARG A 30 -8.24 12.27 3.43
N HIS A 31 -8.89 11.16 3.77
CA HIS A 31 -9.22 10.83 5.16
C HIS A 31 -7.96 10.65 6.01
N MET A 32 -7.00 9.89 5.50
CA MET A 32 -5.74 9.60 6.19
C MET A 32 -4.94 10.87 6.48
N VAL A 33 -4.96 11.83 5.55
CA VAL A 33 -4.29 13.12 5.72
C VAL A 33 -5.00 14.00 6.74
N HIS A 34 -6.34 14.02 6.73
CA HIS A 34 -7.12 14.70 7.75
C HIS A 34 -6.85 14.15 9.16
N LEU A 35 -6.64 12.84 9.28
CA LEU A 35 -6.25 12.16 10.53
C LEU A 35 -4.76 12.34 10.90
N ARG A 36 -3.98 13.10 10.12
CA ARG A 36 -2.52 13.28 10.29
C ARG A 36 -1.71 11.99 10.16
N HIS A 37 -2.23 11.02 9.41
CA HIS A 37 -1.55 9.78 9.05
C HIS A 37 -1.48 9.65 7.52
N PRO A 38 -0.85 10.60 6.80
CA PRO A 38 -0.77 10.57 5.34
C PRO A 38 -0.23 9.23 4.82
N ILE A 39 -0.82 8.74 3.72
CA ILE A 39 -0.34 7.52 3.05
C ILE A 39 0.99 7.82 2.37
N ILE A 40 1.98 6.94 2.58
CA ILE A 40 3.30 7.04 1.96
C ILE A 40 3.19 6.98 0.44
N GLY A 41 3.98 7.83 -0.23
CA GLY A 41 4.02 7.95 -1.69
C GLY A 41 2.85 8.72 -2.30
N ASP A 42 1.94 9.28 -1.47
CA ASP A 42 0.92 10.19 -1.96
C ASP A 42 1.55 11.55 -2.29
N SER A 43 1.69 11.87 -3.58
CA SER A 43 2.25 13.12 -4.07
C SER A 43 1.32 14.33 -3.94
N LYS A 44 0.01 14.11 -3.76
CA LYS A 44 -1.00 15.18 -3.74
C LYS A 44 -1.44 15.54 -2.33
N HIS A 45 -1.59 14.55 -1.46
CA HIS A 45 -2.09 14.74 -0.11
C HIS A 45 -1.09 14.30 0.97
N GLY A 46 0.02 13.63 0.62
CA GLY A 46 0.99 13.11 1.58
C GLY A 46 2.08 14.07 2.03
N ASP A 47 3.02 13.56 2.83
CA ASP A 47 4.22 14.28 3.25
C ASP A 47 5.39 13.98 2.29
N LEU A 48 5.75 14.97 1.47
CA LEU A 48 6.82 14.83 0.48
C LEU A 48 8.20 14.51 1.11
N ARG A 49 8.45 14.89 2.37
CA ARG A 49 9.70 14.53 3.06
C ARG A 49 9.73 13.05 3.41
N GLN A 50 8.63 12.53 3.95
CA GLN A 50 8.48 11.10 4.24
C GLN A 50 8.52 10.28 2.95
N ASN A 51 7.89 10.75 1.87
CA ASN A 51 7.92 10.08 0.56
C ASN A 51 9.34 9.97 0.01
N ARG A 52 10.13 11.06 0.06
CA ARG A 52 11.54 11.02 -0.35
C ARG A 52 12.36 10.09 0.53
N GLY A 53 12.14 10.14 1.85
CA GLY A 53 12.75 9.21 2.79
C GLY A 53 12.46 7.76 2.47
N MET A 54 11.20 7.44 2.20
CA MET A 54 10.76 6.08 1.85
C MET A 54 11.37 5.60 0.53
N ALA A 55 11.48 6.47 -0.46
CA ALA A 55 12.17 6.16 -1.70
C ALA A 55 13.67 5.90 -1.48
N GLN A 56 14.34 6.77 -0.70
CA GLN A 56 15.79 6.71 -0.49
C GLN A 56 16.24 5.56 0.42
N HIS A 57 15.53 5.32 1.51
CA HIS A 57 15.93 4.36 2.53
C HIS A 57 15.34 2.97 2.33
N PHE A 58 14.19 2.86 1.66
CA PHE A 58 13.45 1.60 1.54
C PHE A 58 13.14 1.20 0.10
N GLY A 59 13.59 1.97 -0.90
CA GLY A 59 13.38 1.67 -2.33
C GLY A 59 11.93 1.77 -2.78
N CYS A 60 11.11 2.58 -2.09
CA CYS A 60 9.67 2.66 -2.35
C CYS A 60 9.23 4.06 -2.81
N PRO A 61 9.29 4.38 -4.12
CA PRO A 61 8.94 5.70 -4.65
C PRO A 61 7.47 5.87 -5.05
N ARG A 62 6.59 4.92 -4.68
CA ARG A 62 5.19 4.87 -5.14
C ARG A 62 4.18 4.98 -4.01
N LEU A 63 2.92 5.22 -4.37
CA LEU A 63 1.81 5.22 -3.42
C LEU A 63 1.65 3.83 -2.77
N MET A 64 1.79 3.80 -1.45
CA MET A 64 1.60 2.60 -0.61
C MET A 64 0.13 2.46 -0.21
N LEU A 65 -0.72 2.24 -1.21
CA LEU A 65 -2.12 1.87 -1.05
C LEU A 65 -2.42 0.66 -1.94
N HIS A 66 -2.76 -0.47 -1.32
CA HIS A 66 -3.01 -1.75 -2.00
C HIS A 66 -4.44 -2.22 -1.75
N ALA A 67 -5.14 -2.59 -2.82
CA ALA A 67 -6.48 -3.19 -2.72
C ALA A 67 -6.32 -4.69 -2.52
N SER A 68 -6.14 -5.12 -1.26
CA SER A 68 -5.82 -6.51 -0.92
C SER A 68 -6.98 -7.48 -1.12
N HIS A 69 -8.22 -7.01 -0.93
CA HIS A 69 -9.43 -7.84 -1.02
C HIS A 69 -10.56 -7.08 -1.70
N LEU A 70 -11.33 -7.80 -2.50
CA LEU A 70 -12.60 -7.35 -3.06
C LEU A 70 -13.63 -8.47 -2.87
N GLN A 71 -14.71 -8.15 -2.17
CA GLN A 71 -15.83 -9.06 -1.95
C GLN A 71 -17.08 -8.50 -2.64
N LEU A 72 -17.73 -9.33 -3.44
CA LEU A 72 -19.02 -9.02 -4.07
C LEU A 72 -19.83 -10.31 -4.26
N ASN A 73 -21.12 -10.18 -4.53
CA ASN A 73 -21.91 -11.31 -5.00
C ASN A 73 -21.72 -11.42 -6.51
N HIS A 74 -21.40 -12.62 -7.00
CA HIS A 74 -21.18 -12.85 -8.42
C HIS A 74 -22.43 -12.42 -9.22
N PRO A 75 -22.30 -11.62 -10.29
CA PRO A 75 -23.44 -10.96 -10.92
C PRO A 75 -24.42 -11.92 -11.61
N VAL A 76 -23.94 -13.10 -12.01
CA VAL A 76 -24.78 -14.14 -12.64
C VAL A 76 -25.32 -15.16 -11.63
N THR A 77 -24.45 -15.81 -10.85
CA THR A 77 -24.82 -16.89 -9.93
C THR A 77 -25.36 -16.39 -8.59
N GLY A 78 -25.10 -15.15 -8.20
CA GLY A 78 -25.46 -14.61 -6.87
C GLY A 78 -24.57 -15.10 -5.72
N GLU A 79 -23.70 -16.07 -5.97
CA GLU A 79 -22.82 -16.66 -4.96
C GLU A 79 -21.76 -15.66 -4.47
N PRO A 80 -21.33 -15.73 -3.19
CA PRO A 80 -20.25 -14.91 -2.68
C PRO A 80 -18.95 -15.12 -3.47
N LEU A 81 -18.40 -14.04 -4.01
CA LEU A 81 -17.12 -13.99 -4.70
C LEU A 81 -16.13 -13.18 -3.86
N LEU A 82 -15.04 -13.83 -3.46
CA LEU A 82 -13.89 -13.19 -2.83
C LEU A 82 -12.71 -13.21 -3.79
N ILE A 83 -12.20 -12.03 -4.11
CA ILE A 83 -11.00 -11.82 -4.89
C ILE A 83 -9.94 -11.26 -3.95
N SER A 84 -8.78 -11.90 -3.91
CA SER A 84 -7.61 -11.41 -3.17
C SER A 84 -6.52 -11.01 -4.14
N ALA A 85 -5.74 -9.99 -3.79
CA ALA A 85 -4.56 -9.56 -4.53
C ALA A 85 -3.35 -9.56 -3.58
N ARG A 86 -2.33 -10.35 -3.91
CA ARG A 86 -1.09 -10.42 -3.13
C ARG A 86 -0.20 -9.18 -3.33
N TRP A 87 0.78 -9.02 -2.45
CA TRP A 87 1.73 -7.91 -2.50
C TRP A 87 2.69 -8.02 -3.68
N ASP A 88 2.92 -6.90 -4.36
CA ASP A 88 4.00 -6.79 -5.33
C ASP A 88 5.39 -6.69 -4.65
N GLU A 89 6.45 -6.69 -5.45
CA GLU A 89 7.82 -6.61 -4.96
C GLU A 89 8.10 -5.39 -4.04
N PRO A 90 7.68 -4.15 -4.38
CA PRO A 90 7.82 -3.02 -3.47
C PRO A 90 7.14 -3.22 -2.11
N TRP A 91 5.91 -3.75 -2.09
CA TRP A 91 5.23 -4.04 -0.82
C TRP A 91 5.96 -5.11 -0.01
N GLN A 92 6.40 -6.20 -0.64
CA GLN A 92 7.16 -7.24 0.05
C GLN A 92 8.49 -6.72 0.62
N GLY A 93 9.20 -5.89 -0.16
CA GLY A 93 10.44 -5.26 0.28
C GLY A 93 10.24 -4.39 1.51
N VAL A 94 9.16 -3.60 1.54
CA VAL A 94 8.79 -2.80 2.73
C VAL A 94 8.39 -3.72 3.89
N MET A 95 7.55 -4.73 3.68
CA MET A 95 7.13 -5.63 4.75
C MET A 95 8.29 -6.38 5.40
N SER A 96 9.28 -6.79 4.60
CA SER A 96 10.51 -7.41 5.09
C SER A 96 11.36 -6.43 5.90
N GLN A 97 11.67 -5.25 5.35
CA GLN A 97 12.51 -4.24 6.00
C GLN A 97 11.91 -3.71 7.31
N PHE A 98 10.58 -3.67 7.41
CA PHE A 98 9.88 -3.22 8.62
C PHE A 98 9.61 -4.34 9.63
N GLY A 99 9.93 -5.60 9.29
CA GLY A 99 9.66 -6.77 10.15
C GLY A 99 8.17 -7.11 10.24
N TRP A 100 7.37 -6.74 9.24
CA TRP A 100 5.91 -6.93 9.19
C TRP A 100 5.47 -8.11 8.32
N ALA A 101 6.41 -8.81 7.67
CA ALA A 101 6.11 -9.91 6.75
C ALA A 101 5.24 -11.03 7.37
N GLY A 102 5.32 -11.26 8.68
CA GLY A 102 4.51 -12.27 9.38
C GLY A 102 3.08 -11.84 9.73
N GLY A 103 2.71 -10.57 9.53
CA GLY A 103 1.40 -10.05 9.96
C GLY A 103 0.24 -10.48 9.05
N PHE A 104 0.51 -10.75 7.77
CA PHE A 104 -0.50 -11.06 6.75
C PHE A 104 0.03 -12.11 5.76
N PRO A 105 0.21 -13.37 6.19
CA PRO A 105 0.78 -14.43 5.34
C PRO A 105 -0.01 -14.68 4.06
N GLU A 106 -1.31 -14.41 4.06
CA GLU A 106 -2.22 -14.54 2.91
C GLU A 106 -1.94 -13.53 1.79
N LEU A 107 -1.29 -12.41 2.12
CA LEU A 107 -0.90 -11.37 1.16
C LEU A 107 0.56 -11.50 0.70
N ALA A 108 1.32 -12.41 1.31
CA ALA A 108 2.72 -12.62 0.97
C ALA A 108 2.88 -13.32 -0.39
N GLY A 109 3.79 -12.80 -1.22
CA GLY A 109 4.20 -13.39 -2.50
C GLY A 109 3.73 -12.61 -3.72
N VAL A 110 4.40 -12.81 -4.86
CA VAL A 110 4.09 -12.10 -6.11
C VAL A 110 3.03 -12.91 -6.87
N GLU A 111 1.90 -12.30 -7.22
CA GLU A 111 0.85 -12.94 -8.04
C GLU A 111 1.28 -13.12 -9.50
N PHE A 112 2.10 -12.20 -10.03
CA PHE A 112 2.63 -12.23 -11.39
C PHE A 112 4.08 -11.77 -11.43
N SER A 113 5.00 -12.62 -11.91
CA SER A 113 6.39 -12.24 -12.19
C SER A 113 6.45 -11.13 -13.25
N ALA A 114 7.47 -10.26 -13.20
CA ALA A 114 7.71 -9.14 -14.13
C ALA A 114 7.81 -9.54 -15.63
N ALA A 115 7.71 -10.83 -15.96
CA ALA A 115 7.74 -11.37 -17.32
C ALA A 115 6.39 -11.32 -18.08
N ASN A 116 5.31 -10.82 -17.46
CA ASN A 116 4.06 -10.63 -18.20
C ASN A 116 4.12 -9.32 -18.98
N GLY A 117 4.57 -9.44 -20.23
CA GLY A 117 4.73 -8.35 -21.19
C GLY A 117 3.57 -7.38 -21.16
N GLN A 118 3.90 -6.09 -21.10
CA GLN A 118 2.97 -5.02 -21.37
C GLN A 118 2.43 -5.23 -22.79
N ASP A 119 1.11 -5.38 -22.92
CA ASP A 119 0.42 -5.19 -24.19
C ASP A 119 0.65 -3.74 -24.61
N ASN A 120 1.55 -3.54 -25.58
CA ASN A 120 1.66 -2.29 -26.32
C ASN A 120 0.46 -2.22 -27.28
N GLY A 121 -0.60 -1.53 -26.85
CA GLY A 121 -1.69 -1.05 -27.70
C GLY A 121 -1.43 0.39 -28.16
#